data_AF-A0A537JRX6-F1
#
_entry.id   AF-A0A537JRX6-F1
#
_cell.length_a   1.000
_cell.length_b   1.000
_cell.length_c   1.000
_cell.angle_alpha   90.00
_cell.angle_beta   90.00
_cell.angle_gamma   90.00
#
_symmetry.space_group_name_H-M   'P 1'
#
loop_
_entity.id
_entity.type
_entity.pdbx_description
1 polymer ?
#
loop_
_entity_poly.entity_id
_entity_poly.type
_entity_poly.pdbx_seq_one_letter_code
_entity_poly.pdbx_strand_id
1 'polypeptide(L)'
;MEASKPVIGKPFGHMPQSGVISKQEPNSDDQNRQEPKPDDQKRTFRNYHFVIALLGSCAVVVWIIMFSLGMLIDSTIHRASLGVNFTLSDFIITVLTFTPTNIAILCLVSSFTGGCASLLVISKAQKILGSDKQDKKTDSHIYMSENPFTSMLRGVLVFFAFLAGVFVTGSTAFSSPTAQAYTQAAGVVSMLAFIVGYDPSLFKSLISIADKVKGGGS
;
A
#
# COMPACT_ATOMS: atom_id res chain seq x y z
N MET A 1 21.06 73.93 -40.38
CA MET A 1 20.41 72.84 -39.59
C MET A 1 20.98 71.49 -40.07
N GLU A 2 22.21 71.09 -39.76
CA GLU A 2 22.97 71.19 -38.48
C GLU A 2 22.16 70.67 -37.28
N ALA A 3 22.68 69.88 -36.31
CA ALA A 3 23.90 69.07 -36.18
C ALA A 3 23.67 68.09 -34.97
N SER A 4 24.51 67.12 -34.57
CA SER A 4 25.84 66.66 -34.99
C SER A 4 26.07 65.18 -34.55
N LYS A 5 27.32 64.69 -34.57
CA LYS A 5 27.83 63.60 -33.70
C LYS A 5 28.88 64.18 -32.72
N PRO A 6 29.28 63.48 -31.64
CA PRO A 6 30.41 62.54 -31.77
C PRO A 6 30.35 61.26 -30.90
N VAL A 7 31.26 60.35 -31.23
CA VAL A 7 31.60 59.11 -30.53
C VAL A 7 32.71 59.37 -29.50
N ILE A 8 32.60 58.81 -28.28
CA ILE A 8 33.68 58.44 -27.34
C ILE A 8 33.07 57.33 -26.44
N GLY A 9 33.71 56.21 -26.07
CA GLY A 9 34.97 55.61 -26.51
C GLY A 9 35.18 54.26 -25.78
N LYS A 10 35.92 53.32 -26.37
CA LYS A 10 36.58 52.21 -25.65
C LYS A 10 38.08 52.53 -25.62
N PRO A 11 38.81 52.16 -24.55
CA PRO A 11 39.72 51.03 -24.72
C PRO A 11 39.92 50.12 -23.49
N PHE A 12 40.24 48.86 -23.78
CA PHE A 12 41.17 47.92 -23.10
C PHE A 12 41.27 47.81 -21.56
N GLY A 13 41.29 46.55 -21.08
CA GLY A 13 42.28 46.12 -20.08
C GLY A 13 41.81 45.28 -18.89
N HIS A 14 41.53 43.98 -19.07
CA HIS A 14 42.32 42.84 -18.53
C HIS A 14 41.58 41.50 -18.62
N MET A 15 42.37 40.41 -18.57
CA MET A 15 41.97 39.01 -18.82
C MET A 15 41.67 38.25 -17.48
N PRO A 16 41.44 36.93 -17.46
CA PRO A 16 40.30 36.33 -16.77
C PRO A 16 40.55 35.93 -15.31
N GLN A 17 39.51 35.93 -14.48
CA GLN A 17 39.48 35.13 -13.26
C GLN A 17 39.24 33.66 -13.62
N SER A 18 40.30 32.85 -13.50
CA SER A 18 40.20 31.39 -13.56
C SER A 18 39.43 30.86 -12.35
N GLY A 19 38.12 30.72 -12.50
CA GLY A 19 37.33 29.82 -11.65
C GLY A 19 37.86 28.40 -11.85
N VAL A 20 38.51 27.84 -10.83
CA VAL A 20 39.13 26.52 -10.89
C VAL A 20 38.05 25.47 -11.13
N ILE A 21 37.95 24.99 -12.38
CA ILE A 21 37.32 23.72 -12.68
C ILE A 21 38.26 22.67 -12.08
N SER A 22 37.96 22.25 -10.84
CA SER A 22 38.46 20.98 -10.33
C SER A 22 37.96 19.90 -11.27
N LYS A 23 38.82 19.49 -12.21
CA LYS A 23 38.70 18.20 -12.87
C LYS A 23 38.79 17.16 -11.76
N GLN A 24 37.64 16.76 -11.25
CA GLN A 24 37.54 15.53 -10.51
C GLN A 24 37.91 14.43 -11.50
N GLU A 25 39.07 13.82 -11.28
CA GLU A 25 39.51 12.69 -12.08
C GLU A 25 38.41 11.61 -12.01
N PRO A 26 38.00 11.03 -13.15
CA PRO A 26 37.01 9.96 -13.12
C PRO A 26 37.58 8.82 -12.30
N ASN A 27 36.96 8.52 -11.15
CA ASN A 27 37.44 7.47 -10.27
C ASN A 27 37.46 6.15 -11.06
N SER A 28 38.63 5.52 -11.13
CA SER A 28 38.84 4.29 -11.91
C SER A 28 37.98 3.12 -11.43
N ASP A 29 37.43 3.20 -10.21
CA ASP A 29 36.55 2.17 -9.64
C ASP A 29 35.15 2.11 -10.30
N ASP A 30 34.68 3.17 -10.98
CA ASP A 30 33.36 3.16 -11.65
C ASP A 30 33.37 2.35 -12.96
N GLN A 31 34.54 2.01 -13.52
CA GLN A 31 34.63 1.24 -14.77
C GLN A 31 34.25 -0.25 -14.64
N ASN A 32 34.08 -0.78 -13.41
CA ASN A 32 33.69 -2.18 -13.19
C ASN A 32 32.23 -2.36 -12.76
N ARG A 33 31.38 -1.34 -12.92
CA ARG A 33 29.93 -1.48 -12.77
C ARG A 33 29.35 -2.17 -14.02
N GLN A 34 29.49 -3.49 -14.10
CA GLN A 34 28.80 -4.30 -15.11
C GLN A 34 27.29 -4.05 -15.03
N GLU A 35 26.72 -3.42 -16.07
CA GLU A 35 25.27 -3.35 -16.18
C GLU A 35 24.69 -4.77 -16.28
N PRO A 36 23.63 -5.09 -15.52
CA PRO A 36 23.08 -6.44 -15.50
C PRO A 36 22.61 -6.83 -16.90
N LYS A 37 23.03 -8.01 -17.37
CA LYS A 37 22.65 -8.48 -18.71
C LYS A 37 21.11 -8.47 -18.86
N PRO A 38 20.57 -8.09 -20.02
CA PRO A 38 19.12 -7.98 -20.22
C PRO A 38 18.36 -9.29 -19.95
N ASP A 39 19.03 -10.43 -20.12
CA ASP A 39 18.47 -11.76 -19.79
C ASP A 39 18.27 -11.99 -18.29
N ASP A 40 19.17 -11.46 -17.45
CA ASP A 40 19.10 -11.62 -15.98
C ASP A 40 18.03 -10.71 -15.38
N GLN A 41 17.90 -9.48 -15.88
CA GLN A 41 16.82 -8.56 -15.51
C GLN A 41 15.44 -9.17 -15.81
N LYS A 42 15.29 -9.82 -16.97
CA LYS A 42 14.06 -10.50 -17.42
C LYS A 42 13.72 -11.73 -16.57
N ARG A 43 14.73 -12.47 -16.07
CA ARG A 43 14.55 -13.61 -15.16
C ARG A 43 14.09 -13.17 -13.77
N THR A 44 14.75 -12.17 -13.18
CA THR A 44 14.44 -11.65 -11.85
C THR A 44 13.01 -11.09 -11.78
N PHE A 45 12.60 -10.31 -12.79
CA PHE A 45 11.24 -9.75 -12.87
C PHE A 45 10.15 -10.83 -12.98
N ARG A 46 10.40 -11.91 -13.74
CA ARG A 46 9.47 -13.05 -13.84
C ARG A 46 9.32 -13.79 -12.51
N ASN A 47 10.43 -14.01 -11.80
CA ASN A 47 10.42 -14.70 -10.51
C ASN A 47 9.68 -13.88 -9.45
N TYR A 48 9.90 -12.56 -9.42
CA TYR A 48 9.18 -11.63 -8.52
C TYR A 48 7.66 -11.71 -8.69
N HIS A 49 7.14 -11.70 -9.93
CA HIS A 49 5.71 -11.85 -10.18
C HIS A 49 5.14 -13.20 -9.76
N PHE A 50 5.91 -14.29 -9.94
CA PHE A 50 5.49 -15.61 -9.49
C PHE A 50 5.39 -15.66 -7.95
N VAL A 51 6.33 -15.03 -7.25
CA VAL A 51 6.29 -14.89 -5.79
C VAL A 51 5.09 -14.06 -5.34
N ILE A 52 4.78 -12.92 -5.98
CA ILE A 52 3.57 -12.13 -5.64
C ILE A 52 2.29 -12.95 -5.87
N ALA A 53 2.19 -13.68 -6.99
CA ALA A 53 1.03 -14.52 -7.29
C ALA A 53 0.85 -15.67 -6.28
N LEU A 54 1.97 -16.26 -5.84
CA LEU A 54 1.98 -17.29 -4.80
C LEU A 54 1.53 -16.70 -3.45
N LEU A 55 2.10 -15.57 -3.03
CA LEU A 55 1.74 -14.88 -1.79
C LEU A 55 0.26 -14.45 -1.77
N GLY A 56 -0.25 -13.90 -2.88
CA GLY A 56 -1.65 -13.55 -3.02
C GLY A 56 -2.58 -14.77 -2.95
N SER A 57 -2.22 -15.87 -3.60
CA SER A 57 -2.98 -17.14 -3.50
C SER A 57 -2.99 -17.70 -2.08
N CYS A 58 -1.83 -17.69 -1.39
CA CYS A 58 -1.73 -18.09 0.01
C CYS A 58 -2.58 -17.19 0.92
N ALA A 59 -2.61 -15.88 0.69
CA ALA A 59 -3.43 -14.94 1.44
C ALA A 59 -4.93 -15.24 1.28
N VAL A 60 -5.43 -15.58 0.08
CA VAL A 60 -6.83 -16.01 -0.11
C VAL A 60 -7.14 -17.28 0.69
N VAL A 61 -6.24 -18.26 0.73
CA VAL A 61 -6.43 -19.48 1.53
C VAL A 61 -6.47 -19.15 3.03
N VAL A 62 -5.58 -18.29 3.53
CA VAL A 62 -5.59 -17.81 4.91
C VAL A 62 -6.89 -17.06 5.24
N TRP A 63 -7.39 -16.24 4.31
CA TRP A 63 -8.66 -15.53 4.49
C TRP A 63 -9.84 -16.49 4.65
N ILE A 64 -9.94 -17.54 3.81
CA ILE A 64 -10.98 -18.57 3.91
C ILE A 64 -10.90 -19.28 5.28
N ILE A 65 -9.70 -19.70 5.69
CA ILE A 65 -9.50 -20.38 6.99
C ILE A 65 -9.92 -19.46 8.15
N MET A 66 -9.47 -18.20 8.16
CA MET A 66 -9.82 -17.24 9.21
C MET A 66 -11.32 -16.95 9.27
N PHE A 67 -11.98 -16.85 8.11
CA PHE A 67 -13.42 -16.62 8.01
C PHE A 67 -14.21 -17.82 8.55
N SER A 68 -13.80 -19.04 8.19
CA SER A 68 -14.39 -20.27 8.74
C SER A 68 -14.16 -20.42 10.24
N LEU A 69 -12.97 -20.11 10.76
CA LEU A 69 -12.68 -20.18 12.20
C LEU A 69 -13.55 -19.19 13.00
N GLY A 70 -13.74 -17.96 12.51
CA GLY A 70 -14.59 -16.95 13.15
C GLY A 70 -16.09 -17.27 13.11
N MET A 71 -16.53 -18.12 12.17
CA MET A 71 -17.90 -18.66 12.11
C MET A 71 -18.13 -19.89 13.00
N LEU A 72 -17.14 -20.77 13.09
CA LEU A 72 -17.33 -22.14 13.62
C LEU A 72 -16.90 -22.32 15.08
N ILE A 73 -16.00 -21.46 15.59
CA ILE A 73 -15.46 -21.60 16.95
C ILE A 73 -16.00 -20.47 17.84
N ASP A 74 -16.76 -20.86 18.86
CA ASP A 74 -17.17 -19.93 19.92
C ASP A 74 -15.97 -19.62 20.84
N SER A 75 -15.58 -18.35 20.87
CA SER A 75 -14.44 -17.86 21.65
C SER A 75 -14.75 -17.64 23.13
N THR A 76 -15.96 -17.90 23.62
CA THR A 76 -16.34 -17.72 25.04
C THR A 76 -15.67 -18.72 25.98
N ILE A 77 -15.60 -20.00 25.59
CA ILE A 77 -15.03 -21.08 26.41
C ILE A 77 -13.52 -20.85 26.64
N HIS A 78 -12.78 -20.52 25.58
CA HIS A 78 -11.34 -20.24 25.68
C HIS A 78 -11.05 -18.96 26.49
N ARG A 79 -11.89 -17.91 26.36
CA ARG A 79 -11.82 -16.71 27.20
C ARG A 79 -12.03 -17.00 28.69
N ALA A 80 -12.94 -17.90 29.03
CA ALA A 80 -13.14 -18.33 30.41
C ALA A 80 -11.94 -19.11 30.97
N SER A 81 -11.36 -20.03 30.18
CA SER A 81 -10.17 -20.81 30.57
C SER A 81 -8.96 -19.92 30.84
N LEU A 82 -8.71 -18.91 29.99
CA LEU A 82 -7.64 -17.91 30.16
C LEU A 82 -7.72 -17.12 31.47
N GLY A 83 -8.94 -16.90 31.99
CA GLY A 83 -9.15 -16.24 33.28
C GLY A 83 -8.79 -17.10 34.50
N VAL A 84 -8.58 -18.40 34.31
CA VAL A 84 -8.23 -19.36 35.38
C VAL A 84 -6.80 -19.86 35.23
N ASN A 85 -6.38 -20.24 34.02
CA ASN A 85 -5.01 -20.67 33.70
C ASN A 85 -4.57 -20.07 32.36
N PHE A 86 -3.42 -19.41 32.33
CA PHE A 86 -2.88 -18.86 31.09
C PHE A 86 -2.22 -19.95 30.23
N THR A 87 -2.94 -20.43 29.22
CA THR A 87 -2.43 -21.34 28.20
C THR A 87 -2.20 -20.58 26.89
N LEU A 88 -1.00 -20.67 26.31
CA LEU A 88 -0.67 -20.00 25.04
C LEU A 88 -1.58 -20.44 23.88
N SER A 89 -2.00 -21.72 23.86
CA SER A 89 -2.94 -22.25 22.88
C SER A 89 -4.31 -21.56 22.96
N ASP A 90 -4.89 -21.46 24.16
CA ASP A 90 -6.17 -20.77 24.37
C ASP A 90 -6.08 -19.28 24.06
N PHE A 91 -4.93 -18.65 24.33
CA PHE A 91 -4.67 -17.26 23.95
C PHE A 91 -4.70 -17.08 22.42
N ILE A 92 -3.97 -17.91 21.67
CA ILE A 92 -3.93 -17.85 20.21
C ILE A 92 -5.32 -18.13 19.63
N ILE A 93 -6.00 -19.19 20.07
CA ILE A 93 -7.37 -19.50 19.62
C ILE A 93 -8.30 -18.32 19.90
N THR A 94 -8.27 -17.75 21.12
CA THR A 94 -9.07 -16.58 21.48
C THR A 94 -8.79 -15.37 20.57
N VAL A 95 -7.51 -15.06 20.32
CA VAL A 95 -7.13 -13.95 19.43
C VAL A 95 -7.62 -14.17 17.99
N LEU A 96 -7.58 -15.40 17.49
CA LEU A 96 -8.03 -15.75 16.13
C LEU A 96 -9.56 -15.85 15.98
N THR A 97 -10.29 -16.12 17.06
CA THR A 97 -11.75 -16.40 17.04
C THR A 97 -12.60 -15.32 17.73
N PHE A 98 -11.98 -14.35 18.40
CA PHE A 98 -12.69 -13.19 18.93
C PHE A 98 -13.09 -12.24 17.80
N THR A 99 -14.39 -11.98 17.67
CA THR A 99 -15.02 -11.29 16.52
C THR A 99 -14.27 -10.05 16.00
N PRO A 100 -13.97 -9.01 16.80
CA PRO A 100 -13.30 -7.82 16.27
C PRO A 100 -11.86 -8.12 15.81
N THR A 101 -11.12 -8.98 16.51
CA THR A 101 -9.74 -9.33 16.13
C THR A 101 -9.69 -10.21 14.88
N ASN A 102 -10.63 -11.14 14.75
CA ASN A 102 -10.81 -11.94 13.54
C ASN A 102 -11.13 -11.04 12.33
N ILE A 103 -12.08 -10.11 12.47
CA ILE A 103 -12.40 -9.13 11.41
C ILE A 103 -11.17 -8.26 11.08
N ALA A 104 -10.36 -7.86 12.07
CA ALA A 104 -9.11 -7.14 11.82
C ALA A 104 -8.15 -7.94 10.94
N ILE A 105 -7.92 -9.22 11.25
CA ILE A 105 -7.06 -10.11 10.47
C ILE A 105 -7.60 -10.30 9.05
N LEU A 106 -8.92 -10.50 8.90
CA LEU A 106 -9.56 -10.58 7.59
C LEU A 106 -9.37 -9.29 6.77
N CYS A 107 -9.45 -8.10 7.39
CA CYS A 107 -9.16 -6.84 6.72
C CYS A 107 -7.70 -6.75 6.24
N LEU A 108 -6.74 -7.11 7.09
CA LEU A 108 -5.30 -7.11 6.76
C LEU A 108 -5.01 -8.02 5.56
N VAL A 109 -5.45 -9.28 5.64
CA VAL A 109 -5.20 -10.31 4.62
C VAL A 109 -5.92 -9.96 3.31
N SER A 110 -7.15 -9.43 3.39
CA SER A 110 -7.90 -8.98 2.22
C SER A 110 -7.22 -7.79 1.53
N SER A 111 -6.75 -6.79 2.30
CA SER A 111 -6.05 -5.62 1.75
C SER A 111 -4.67 -5.95 1.18
N PHE A 112 -3.93 -6.88 1.81
CA PHE A 112 -2.71 -7.45 1.26
C PHE A 112 -2.96 -8.17 -0.07
N THR A 113 -4.04 -8.95 -0.16
CA THR A 113 -4.45 -9.63 -1.40
C THR A 113 -4.81 -8.63 -2.50
N GLY A 114 -5.51 -7.55 -2.16
CA GLY A 114 -5.79 -6.43 -3.06
C GLY A 114 -4.51 -5.80 -3.62
N GLY A 115 -3.52 -5.53 -2.76
CA GLY A 115 -2.21 -5.03 -3.17
C GLY A 115 -1.47 -6.01 -4.11
N CYS A 116 -1.45 -7.30 -3.78
CA CYS A 116 -0.86 -8.31 -4.66
C CYS A 116 -1.56 -8.34 -6.04
N ALA A 117 -2.89 -8.21 -6.06
CA ALA A 117 -3.68 -8.20 -7.29
C ALA A 117 -3.40 -6.95 -8.15
N SER A 118 -3.27 -5.75 -7.57
CA SER A 118 -2.99 -4.53 -8.33
C SER A 118 -1.59 -4.55 -8.94
N LEU A 119 -0.56 -5.02 -8.22
CA LEU A 119 0.78 -5.27 -8.79
C LEU A 119 0.71 -6.22 -9.99
N LEU A 120 -0.01 -7.35 -9.89
CA LEU A 120 -0.13 -8.31 -10.99
C LEU A 120 -0.87 -7.74 -12.22
N VAL A 121 -1.85 -6.87 -12.03
CA VAL A 121 -2.58 -6.19 -13.11
C VAL A 121 -1.67 -5.17 -13.82
N ILE A 122 -0.98 -4.31 -13.07
CA ILE A 122 -0.04 -3.32 -13.61
C ILE A 122 1.07 -4.02 -14.39
N SER A 123 1.70 -5.04 -13.82
CA SER A 123 2.76 -5.82 -14.48
C SER A 123 2.30 -6.51 -15.78
N LYS A 124 1.03 -6.94 -15.87
CA LYS A 124 0.46 -7.44 -17.12
C LYS A 124 0.24 -6.33 -18.14
N ALA A 125 -0.28 -5.17 -17.72
CA ALA A 125 -0.50 -4.03 -18.60
C ALA A 125 0.82 -3.55 -19.24
N GLN A 126 1.88 -3.41 -18.44
CA GLN A 126 3.22 -3.03 -18.94
C GLN A 126 3.77 -4.05 -19.96
N LYS A 127 3.55 -5.35 -19.73
CA LYS A 127 3.98 -6.40 -20.66
C LYS A 127 3.24 -6.35 -22.01
N ILE A 128 1.99 -5.88 -22.03
CA ILE A 128 1.15 -5.84 -23.23
C ILE A 128 1.36 -4.56 -24.03
N LEU A 129 1.45 -3.40 -23.38
CA LEU A 129 1.62 -2.12 -24.08
C LEU A 129 3.03 -1.91 -24.65
N GLY A 130 4.04 -2.62 -24.12
CA GLY A 130 5.43 -2.41 -24.47
C GLY A 130 6.01 -1.12 -23.88
N SER A 131 7.34 -1.05 -23.74
CA SER A 131 8.04 0.08 -23.11
C SER A 131 8.07 1.38 -23.95
N ASP A 132 7.31 1.45 -25.05
CA ASP A 132 7.51 2.43 -26.13
C ASP A 132 6.80 3.79 -25.91
N LYS A 133 6.03 3.94 -24.82
CA LYS A 133 5.38 5.22 -24.45
C LYS A 133 5.54 5.56 -22.97
N GLN A 134 6.79 5.64 -22.51
CA GLN A 134 7.12 6.20 -21.20
C GLN A 134 7.35 7.72 -21.26
N ASP A 135 6.54 8.46 -22.02
CA ASP A 135 6.63 9.92 -22.08
C ASP A 135 5.77 10.56 -20.98
N LYS A 136 6.47 11.10 -19.97
CA LYS A 136 6.14 12.21 -19.06
C LYS A 136 4.70 12.39 -18.53
N LYS A 137 4.64 12.53 -17.19
CA LYS A 137 3.45 12.78 -16.33
C LYS A 137 2.47 11.62 -16.18
N THR A 138 2.57 10.90 -15.05
CA THR A 138 1.45 10.48 -14.18
C THR A 138 2.05 9.90 -12.89
N ASP A 139 1.48 10.17 -11.73
CA ASP A 139 1.89 9.62 -10.41
C ASP A 139 1.90 8.08 -10.29
N SER A 140 1.47 7.37 -11.34
CA SER A 140 1.43 5.91 -11.46
C SER A 140 2.77 5.22 -11.16
N HIS A 141 3.89 5.87 -11.49
CA HIS A 141 5.22 5.31 -11.26
C HIS A 141 5.62 5.19 -9.78
N ILE A 142 4.92 5.89 -8.87
CA ILE A 142 5.13 5.77 -7.42
C ILE A 142 4.47 4.48 -6.90
N TYR A 143 3.35 4.07 -7.47
CA TYR A 143 2.66 2.82 -7.10
C TYR A 143 3.30 1.56 -7.69
N MET A 144 4.18 1.69 -8.69
CA MET A 144 4.93 0.56 -9.28
C MET A 144 6.01 -0.05 -8.37
N SER A 145 6.22 0.49 -7.16
CA SER A 145 7.17 -0.05 -6.17
C SER A 145 6.58 -0.19 -4.76
N GLU A 146 5.28 0.08 -4.57
CA GLU A 146 4.69 0.02 -3.24
C GLU A 146 4.62 -1.44 -2.75
N ASN A 147 5.35 -1.72 -1.68
CA ASN A 147 5.42 -3.06 -1.09
C ASN A 147 4.00 -3.52 -0.68
N PRO A 148 3.54 -4.76 -0.96
CA PRO A 148 2.20 -5.22 -0.56
C PRO A 148 1.85 -5.06 0.93
N PHE A 149 2.87 -4.96 1.80
CA PHE A 149 2.70 -4.57 3.21
C PHE A 149 2.13 -3.15 3.40
N THR A 150 2.39 -2.21 2.50
CA THR A 150 1.77 -0.87 2.53
C THR A 150 0.28 -0.95 2.24
N SER A 151 -0.16 -1.80 1.29
CA SER A 151 -1.58 -2.11 1.11
C SER A 151 -2.18 -2.75 2.37
N MET A 152 -1.49 -3.70 3.00
CA MET A 152 -1.93 -4.31 4.26
C MET A 152 -2.17 -3.28 5.37
N LEU A 153 -1.31 -2.26 5.51
CA LEU A 153 -1.50 -1.17 6.47
C LEU A 153 -2.74 -0.31 6.16
N ARG A 154 -3.10 -0.10 4.90
CA ARG A 154 -4.38 0.57 4.54
C ARG A 154 -5.59 -0.24 5.01
N GLY A 155 -5.48 -1.57 5.06
CA GLY A 155 -6.48 -2.47 5.67
C GLY A 155 -6.74 -2.21 7.16
N VAL A 156 -5.72 -1.80 7.94
CA VAL A 156 -5.89 -1.38 9.34
C VAL A 156 -6.84 -0.19 9.45
N LEU A 157 -6.71 0.77 8.53
CA LEU A 157 -7.50 2.00 8.55
C LEU A 157 -8.97 1.73 8.21
N VAL A 158 -9.24 0.76 7.32
CA VAL A 158 -10.61 0.26 7.07
C VAL A 158 -11.18 -0.42 8.31
N PHE A 159 -10.39 -1.23 9.02
CA PHE A 159 -10.81 -1.85 10.27
C PHE A 159 -11.11 -0.81 11.38
N PHE A 160 -10.28 0.22 11.53
CA PHE A 160 -10.55 1.30 12.48
C PHE A 160 -11.79 2.13 12.11
N ALA A 161 -12.02 2.40 10.82
CA ALA A 161 -13.24 3.04 10.36
C ALA A 161 -14.48 2.19 10.66
N PHE A 162 -14.39 0.87 10.47
CA PHE A 162 -15.46 -0.07 10.86
C PHE A 162 -15.70 -0.08 12.37
N LEU A 163 -14.65 -0.21 13.20
CA LEU A 163 -14.77 -0.14 14.67
C LEU A 163 -15.43 1.17 15.11
N ALA A 164 -14.97 2.31 14.59
CA ALA A 164 -15.54 3.61 14.91
C ALA A 164 -17.04 3.67 14.54
N GLY A 165 -17.41 3.19 13.34
CA GLY A 165 -18.81 3.08 12.92
C GLY A 165 -19.65 2.22 13.87
N VAL A 166 -19.15 1.03 14.23
CA VAL A 166 -19.84 0.13 15.17
C VAL A 166 -20.04 0.81 16.53
N PHE A 167 -18.99 1.36 17.13
CA PHE A 167 -19.09 2.03 18.44
C PHE A 167 -19.96 3.29 18.43
N VAL A 168 -20.06 4.01 17.30
CA VAL A 168 -21.02 5.11 17.11
C VAL A 168 -22.47 4.59 17.07
N THR A 169 -22.71 3.43 16.47
CA THR A 169 -24.06 2.82 16.42
C THR A 169 -24.48 2.09 17.69
N GLY A 170 -23.53 1.63 18.52
CA GLY A 170 -23.80 1.00 19.82
C GLY A 170 -22.63 0.19 20.37
N SER A 171 -22.44 0.21 21.68
CA SER A 171 -21.30 -0.42 22.36
C SER A 171 -21.40 -1.95 22.56
N THR A 172 -22.57 -2.54 22.33
CA THR A 172 -22.85 -3.97 22.61
C THR A 172 -22.73 -4.91 21.41
N ALA A 173 -22.39 -4.38 20.22
CA ALA A 173 -22.38 -5.13 18.96
C ALA A 173 -21.47 -6.39 18.96
N PHE A 174 -20.44 -6.41 19.79
CA PHE A 174 -19.50 -7.54 19.94
C PHE A 174 -19.76 -8.41 21.17
N SER A 175 -20.79 -8.12 21.97
CA SER A 175 -21.11 -8.88 23.19
C SER A 175 -21.83 -10.19 22.87
N SER A 176 -22.77 -10.17 21.91
CA SER A 176 -23.53 -11.35 21.45
C SER A 176 -23.71 -11.33 19.92
N PRO A 177 -22.64 -11.34 19.12
CA PRO A 177 -22.75 -11.27 17.66
C PRO A 177 -23.38 -12.55 17.10
N THR A 178 -24.45 -12.42 16.32
CA THR A 178 -25.05 -13.57 15.61
C THR A 178 -24.16 -13.98 14.44
N ALA A 179 -24.18 -15.27 14.06
CA ALA A 179 -23.42 -15.76 12.90
C ALA A 179 -23.76 -15.02 11.59
N GLN A 180 -25.02 -14.58 11.45
CA GLN A 180 -25.46 -13.73 10.33
C GLN A 180 -24.82 -12.34 10.38
N ALA A 181 -24.84 -11.66 11.54
CA ALA A 181 -24.25 -10.34 11.70
C ALA A 181 -22.72 -10.38 11.50
N TYR A 182 -22.05 -11.42 12.02
CA TYR A 182 -20.65 -11.70 11.73
C TYR A 182 -20.42 -11.85 10.23
N THR A 183 -21.17 -12.73 9.55
CA THR A 183 -21.00 -13.01 8.10
C THR A 183 -21.11 -11.74 7.27
N GLN A 184 -22.12 -10.91 7.56
CA GLN A 184 -22.36 -9.64 6.88
C GLN A 184 -21.23 -8.65 7.13
N ALA A 185 -20.82 -8.44 8.39
CA ALA A 185 -19.73 -7.53 8.73
C ALA A 185 -18.39 -8.00 8.16
N ALA A 186 -17.99 -9.24 8.41
CA ALA A 186 -16.74 -9.83 7.93
C ALA A 186 -16.65 -9.79 6.39
N GLY A 187 -17.73 -10.11 5.68
CA GLY A 187 -17.79 -10.05 4.22
C GLY A 187 -17.66 -8.62 3.67
N VAL A 188 -18.52 -7.70 4.12
CA VAL A 188 -18.55 -6.31 3.62
C VAL A 188 -17.25 -5.56 3.94
N VAL A 189 -16.74 -5.69 5.17
CA VAL A 189 -15.52 -4.99 5.59
C VAL A 189 -14.28 -5.60 4.93
N SER A 190 -14.22 -6.93 4.74
CA SER A 190 -13.16 -7.55 3.93
C SER A 190 -13.19 -7.06 2.49
N MET A 191 -14.36 -6.93 1.87
CA MET A 191 -14.48 -6.41 0.51
C MET A 191 -14.00 -4.95 0.40
N LEU A 192 -14.37 -4.08 1.34
CA LEU A 192 -13.86 -2.71 1.42
C LEU A 192 -12.34 -2.68 1.62
N ALA A 193 -11.80 -3.54 2.48
CA ALA A 193 -10.37 -3.64 2.72
C ALA A 193 -9.60 -4.14 1.48
N PHE A 194 -10.15 -5.08 0.71
CA PHE A 194 -9.60 -5.50 -0.58
C PHE A 194 -9.49 -4.32 -1.55
N ILE A 195 -10.60 -3.59 -1.73
CA ILE A 195 -10.72 -2.47 -2.67
C ILE A 195 -9.71 -1.36 -2.31
N VAL A 196 -9.60 -1.00 -1.03
CA VAL A 196 -8.64 -0.01 -0.51
C VAL A 196 -7.18 -0.49 -0.60
N GLY A 197 -6.96 -1.81 -0.53
CA GLY A 197 -5.64 -2.42 -0.74
C GLY A 197 -5.22 -2.43 -2.21
N TYR A 198 -6.19 -2.66 -3.10
CA TYR A 198 -6.03 -2.70 -4.56
C TYR A 198 -5.77 -1.30 -5.13
N ASP A 199 -6.58 -0.30 -4.79
CA ASP A 199 -6.42 1.08 -5.27
C ASP A 199 -6.34 2.10 -4.12
N PRO A 200 -5.14 2.69 -3.86
CA PRO A 200 -4.95 3.71 -2.83
C PRO A 200 -5.64 5.06 -3.13
N SER A 201 -6.07 5.32 -4.37
CA SER A 201 -6.82 6.55 -4.69
C SER A 201 -8.19 6.55 -4.01
N LEU A 202 -8.83 5.37 -3.90
CA LEU A 202 -10.11 5.20 -3.23
C LEU A 202 -10.02 5.51 -1.73
N PHE A 203 -8.89 5.24 -1.09
CA PHE A 203 -8.64 5.64 0.30
C PHE A 203 -8.64 7.17 0.47
N LYS A 204 -8.00 7.91 -0.46
CA LYS A 204 -8.03 9.38 -0.48
C LYS A 204 -9.44 9.91 -0.70
N SER A 205 -10.22 9.26 -1.57
CA SER A 205 -11.63 9.59 -1.79
C SER A 205 -12.48 9.37 -0.53
N LEU A 206 -12.28 8.27 0.20
CA LEU A 206 -12.99 7.99 1.45
C LEU A 206 -12.70 9.05 2.54
N ILE A 207 -11.43 9.45 2.72
CA ILE A 207 -11.07 10.55 3.63
C ILE A 207 -11.73 11.86 3.18
N SER A 208 -11.62 12.20 1.90
CA SER A 208 -12.22 13.43 1.34
C SER A 208 -13.73 13.50 1.54
N ILE A 209 -14.44 12.37 1.42
CA ILE A 209 -15.86 12.27 1.73
C ILE A 209 -16.11 12.51 3.23
N ALA A 210 -15.33 11.90 4.13
CA ALA A 210 -15.46 12.10 5.56
C ALA A 210 -15.21 13.56 5.98
N ASP A 211 -14.17 14.21 5.44
CA ASP A 211 -13.87 15.62 5.67
C ASP A 211 -14.98 16.53 5.12
N LYS A 212 -15.55 16.20 3.95
CA LYS A 212 -16.65 16.96 3.35
C LYS A 212 -17.95 16.83 4.16
N VAL A 213 -18.24 15.65 4.71
CA VAL A 213 -19.38 15.45 5.63
C VAL A 213 -19.17 16.25 6.92
N LYS A 214 -17.95 16.29 7.45
CA LYS A 214 -17.61 17.09 8.64
C LYS A 214 -17.68 18.60 8.39
N GLY A 215 -17.30 19.07 7.19
CA GLY A 215 -17.33 20.48 6.81
C GLY A 215 -18.67 21.01 6.30
N GLY A 216 -19.62 20.13 5.95
CA GLY A 216 -20.96 20.48 5.48
C GLY A 216 -22.04 20.59 6.56
N GLY A 217 -21.66 20.47 7.84
CA GLY A 217 -22.56 20.55 9.00
C GLY A 217 -22.50 21.90 9.71
N SER A 218 -22.80 22.99 9.00
CA SER A 218 -22.93 24.36 9.55
C SER A 218 -23.97 25.16 8.77
#